data_AF-A0A8J1LU79-F1
#
_entry.id   AF-A0A8J1LU79-F1
#
_cell.length_a   1.000
_cell.length_b   1.000
_cell.length_c   1.000
_cell.angle_alpha   90.00
_cell.angle_beta   90.00
_cell.angle_gamma   90.00
#
_symmetry.space_group_name_H-M   'P 1'
#
loop_
_entity.id
_entity.type
_entity.pdbx_description
1 polymer ?
#
loop_
_entity_poly.entity_id
_entity_poly.type
_entity_poly.pdbx_seq_one_letter_code
_entity_poly.pdbx_strand_id
1 'polypeptide(L)'
;MIFFFRNAGYFKCEAISRRCSIRLNKPLLDLRSRKDTVETLLHEMIHYYQRINGTRILDHGPEFQYHMERINRESGADVTIDHDFYDEYESLKRHSWRCNGPCAQVVRRVMDRTPYSKGHKRECGGEFIKIQEPDDSPPNKRMRLDQ
;
A
#
# COMPACT_ATOMS: atom_id res chain seq x y z
N MET A 1 -3.71 12.58 -7.65
CA MET A 1 -3.00 12.51 -6.35
C MET A 1 -2.85 11.04 -5.99
N ILE A 2 -1.66 10.45 -6.17
CA ILE A 2 -1.39 9.06 -5.79
C ILE A 2 -1.10 9.08 -4.29
N PHE A 3 -2.07 8.67 -3.48
CA PHE A 3 -1.79 8.35 -2.09
C PHE A 3 -1.11 6.97 -2.08
N PHE A 4 0.20 6.95 -1.89
CA PHE A 4 0.92 5.70 -1.57
C PHE A 4 0.55 5.31 -0.14
N PHE A 5 -0.61 4.67 0.01
CA PHE A 5 -0.93 3.89 1.19
C PHE A 5 -0.05 2.63 1.21
N ARG A 6 0.04 1.98 2.37
CA ARG A 6 0.69 0.67 2.55
C ARG A 6 0.07 -0.45 1.69
N ASN A 7 -1.04 -0.17 1.01
CA ASN A 7 -1.76 -1.16 0.22
C ASN A 7 -1.01 -1.46 -1.08
N ALA A 8 -0.85 -2.75 -1.37
CA ALA A 8 -0.30 -3.22 -2.64
C ALA A 8 -1.32 -3.21 -3.79
N GLY A 9 -2.61 -3.25 -3.47
CA GLY A 9 -3.72 -3.17 -4.40
C GLY A 9 -4.80 -2.22 -3.90
N TYR A 10 -5.62 -1.71 -4.81
CA TYR A 10 -6.96 -1.24 -4.46
C TYR A 10 -7.91 -1.26 -5.66
N PHE A 11 -9.14 -1.62 -5.35
CA PHE A 11 -10.29 -1.49 -6.21
C PHE A 11 -11.00 -0.15 -5.99
N LYS A 12 -11.46 0.48 -7.08
CA LYS A 12 -12.35 1.64 -7.02
C LYS A 12 -13.37 1.64 -8.13
N CYS A 13 -14.56 2.17 -7.85
CA CYS A 13 -15.53 2.54 -8.87
C CYS A 13 -15.94 3.99 -8.75
N GLU A 14 -15.98 4.68 -9.89
CA GLU A 14 -16.49 6.03 -9.99
C GLU A 14 -18.03 6.01 -9.96
N ALA A 15 -18.63 6.75 -9.03
CA ALA A 15 -20.08 6.76 -8.83
C ALA A 15 -20.85 7.25 -10.06
N ILE A 16 -20.30 8.24 -10.77
CA ILE A 16 -20.98 8.92 -11.89
C ILE A 16 -20.77 8.17 -13.20
N SER A 17 -19.51 7.87 -13.55
CA SER A 17 -19.18 7.22 -14.83
C SER A 17 -19.42 5.71 -14.81
N ARG A 18 -19.68 5.12 -13.63
CA ARG A 18 -19.73 3.67 -13.37
C ARG A 18 -18.47 2.92 -13.81
N ARG A 19 -17.35 3.63 -14.02
CA ARG A 19 -16.09 3.02 -14.39
C ARG A 19 -15.44 2.44 -13.16
N CYS A 20 -15.13 1.15 -13.22
CA CYS A 20 -14.40 0.44 -12.18
C CYS A 20 -12.95 0.21 -12.63
N SER A 21 -12.01 0.31 -11.69
CA SER A 21 -10.58 0.09 -11.96
C SER A 21 -9.91 -0.56 -10.77
N ILE A 22 -9.06 -1.55 -11.05
CA ILE A 22 -8.10 -2.11 -10.10
C ILE A 22 -6.76 -1.42 -10.33
N ARG A 23 -6.06 -1.09 -9.25
CA ARG A 23 -4.72 -0.47 -9.30
C ARG A 23 -3.77 -1.23 -8.41
N LEU A 24 -2.59 -1.54 -8.94
CA LEU A 24 -1.53 -2.26 -8.25
C LEU A 24 -0.35 -1.32 -7.98
N ASN A 25 0.26 -1.46 -6.81
CA ASN A 25 1.37 -0.65 -6.34
C ASN A 25 2.69 -1.25 -6.83
N LYS A 26 3.10 -0.84 -8.03
CA LYS A 26 4.34 -1.34 -8.66
C LYS A 26 5.58 -1.24 -7.75
N PRO A 27 5.89 -0.11 -7.08
CA PRO A 27 7.03 -0.05 -6.18
C PRO A 27 7.04 -1.09 -5.05
N LEU A 28 5.88 -1.43 -4.46
CA LEU A 28 5.81 -2.49 -3.44
C LEU A 28 5.93 -3.88 -4.06
N LEU A 29 5.17 -4.14 -5.13
CA LEU A 29 5.08 -5.46 -5.74
C LEU A 29 6.37 -5.87 -6.50
N ASP A 30 7.15 -4.90 -6.98
CA ASP A 30 8.47 -5.17 -7.60
C ASP A 30 9.50 -5.71 -6.57
N LEU A 31 9.26 -5.54 -5.26
CA LEU A 31 10.11 -6.08 -4.18
C LEU A 31 9.72 -7.52 -3.79
N ARG A 32 8.66 -8.05 -4.38
CA ARG A 32 8.05 -9.33 -4.03
C ARG A 32 8.13 -10.32 -5.17
N SER A 33 7.69 -11.54 -4.89
CA SER A 33 7.58 -12.57 -5.93
C SER A 33 6.43 -12.24 -6.89
N ARG A 34 6.45 -12.86 -8.07
CA ARG A 34 5.31 -12.78 -9.00
C ARG A 34 4.01 -13.29 -8.35
N LYS A 35 4.11 -14.27 -7.44
CA LYS A 35 2.98 -14.86 -6.72
C LYS A 35 2.20 -13.77 -5.97
N ASP A 36 2.89 -12.92 -5.20
CA ASP A 36 2.26 -11.83 -4.44
C ASP A 36 1.49 -10.84 -5.33
N THR A 37 2.01 -10.55 -6.53
CA THR A 37 1.32 -9.68 -7.51
C THR A 37 0.02 -10.32 -8.00
N VAL A 38 0.05 -11.62 -8.29
CA VAL A 38 -1.13 -12.37 -8.75
C VAL A 38 -2.16 -12.45 -7.64
N GLU A 39 -1.76 -12.75 -6.41
CA GLU A 39 -2.66 -12.86 -5.26
C GLU A 39 -3.29 -11.51 -4.89
N THR A 40 -2.52 -10.43 -4.92
CA THR A 40 -3.04 -9.07 -4.75
C THR A 40 -4.05 -8.73 -5.86
N LEU A 41 -3.76 -9.10 -7.11
CA LEU A 41 -4.72 -8.86 -8.20
C LEU A 41 -6.00 -9.67 -8.00
N LEU A 42 -5.90 -10.94 -7.61
CA LEU A 42 -7.06 -11.79 -7.34
C LEU A 42 -7.91 -11.22 -6.21
N HIS A 43 -7.29 -10.75 -5.12
CA HIS A 43 -7.97 -10.05 -4.02
C HIS A 43 -8.82 -8.89 -4.54
N GLU A 44 -8.24 -7.99 -5.32
CA GLU A 44 -8.98 -6.83 -5.87
C GLU A 44 -10.02 -7.23 -6.92
N MET A 45 -9.81 -8.35 -7.63
CA MET A 45 -10.80 -8.91 -8.56
C MET A 45 -12.00 -9.51 -7.84
N ILE A 46 -11.84 -10.04 -6.63
CA ILE A 46 -12.97 -10.46 -5.79
C ILE A 46 -13.80 -9.23 -5.41
N HIS A 47 -13.19 -8.13 -4.95
CA HIS A 47 -13.93 -6.88 -4.70
C HIS A 47 -14.67 -6.35 -5.94
N TYR A 48 -14.05 -6.47 -7.12
CA TYR A 48 -14.73 -6.16 -8.38
C TYR A 48 -15.94 -7.07 -8.61
N TYR A 49 -15.81 -8.38 -8.36
CA TYR A 49 -16.89 -9.35 -8.48
C TYR A 49 -18.07 -9.02 -7.55
N GLN A 50 -17.82 -8.74 -6.27
CA GLN A 50 -18.85 -8.30 -5.31
C GLN A 50 -19.64 -7.10 -5.88
N ARG A 51 -18.92 -6.12 -6.44
CA ARG A 51 -19.52 -4.90 -6.98
C ARG A 51 -20.43 -5.13 -8.18
N ILE A 52 -20.03 -6.00 -9.11
CA ILE A 52 -20.83 -6.29 -10.32
C ILE A 52 -22.02 -7.19 -10.01
N ASN A 53 -21.97 -7.98 -8.93
CA ASN A 53 -23.10 -8.81 -8.45
C ASN A 53 -24.04 -8.06 -7.52
N GLY A 54 -23.86 -6.75 -7.34
CA GLY A 54 -24.79 -5.92 -6.58
C GLY A 54 -24.61 -6.02 -5.06
N THR A 55 -23.49 -6.56 -4.59
CA THR A 55 -23.15 -6.56 -3.16
C THR A 55 -23.07 -5.12 -2.66
N ARG A 56 -23.85 -4.83 -1.60
CA ARG A 56 -24.02 -3.47 -1.07
C ARG A 56 -22.80 -2.96 -0.31
N ILE A 57 -22.11 -3.86 0.39
CA ILE A 57 -20.92 -3.56 1.20
C ILE A 57 -19.75 -4.32 0.58
N LEU A 58 -18.76 -3.57 0.10
CA LEU A 58 -17.52 -4.15 -0.43
C LEU A 58 -16.57 -4.37 0.73
N ASP A 59 -16.65 -5.55 1.34
CA ASP A 59 -15.83 -5.98 2.46
C ASP A 59 -15.35 -7.42 2.27
N HIS A 60 -14.63 -7.92 3.27
CA HIS A 60 -14.13 -9.29 3.32
C HIS A 60 -15.12 -10.25 4.02
N GLY A 61 -16.42 -10.02 3.86
CA GLY A 61 -17.49 -10.85 4.42
C GLY A 61 -17.64 -12.22 3.74
N PRO A 62 -18.74 -12.96 4.01
CA PRO A 62 -18.92 -14.34 3.55
C PRO A 62 -18.80 -14.54 2.04
N GLU A 63 -19.27 -13.58 1.22
CA GLU A 63 -19.16 -13.66 -0.24
C GLU A 63 -17.69 -13.56 -0.70
N PHE A 64 -16.93 -12.62 -0.12
CA PHE A 64 -15.51 -12.50 -0.39
C PHE A 64 -14.77 -13.78 0.00
N GLN A 65 -15.00 -14.27 1.22
CA GLN A 65 -14.34 -15.47 1.76
C GLN A 65 -14.67 -16.70 0.93
N TYR A 66 -15.92 -16.85 0.49
CA TYR A 66 -16.32 -17.92 -0.42
C TYR A 66 -15.49 -17.91 -1.72
N HIS A 67 -15.36 -16.75 -2.36
CA HIS A 67 -14.60 -16.63 -3.60
C HIS A 67 -13.09 -16.79 -3.39
N MET A 68 -12.55 -16.25 -2.31
CA MET A 68 -11.17 -16.43 -1.88
C MET A 68 -10.83 -17.91 -1.71
N GLU A 69 -11.59 -18.64 -0.90
CA GLU A 69 -11.39 -20.07 -0.65
C GLU A 69 -11.55 -20.90 -1.93
N ARG A 70 -12.56 -20.58 -2.75
CA ARG A 70 -12.78 -21.25 -4.04
C ARG A 70 -11.58 -21.08 -4.97
N ILE A 71 -11.08 -19.85 -5.13
CA ILE A 71 -9.94 -19.54 -5.98
C ILE A 71 -8.68 -20.24 -5.45
N ASN A 72 -8.41 -20.18 -4.15
CA ASN A 72 -7.25 -20.83 -3.54
C ASN A 72 -7.26 -22.34 -3.78
N ARG A 73 -8.42 -22.99 -3.58
CA ARG A 73 -8.59 -24.42 -3.81
C ARG A 73 -8.41 -24.82 -5.28
N GLU A 74 -8.95 -24.05 -6.21
CA GLU A 74 -8.94 -24.39 -7.64
C GLU A 74 -7.60 -24.07 -8.33
N SER A 75 -6.88 -23.04 -7.87
CA SER A 75 -5.67 -22.55 -8.54
C SER A 75 -4.37 -22.85 -7.79
N GLY A 76 -4.44 -23.23 -6.51
CA GLY A 76 -3.27 -23.32 -5.63
C GLY A 76 -2.69 -21.97 -5.21
N ALA A 77 -3.41 -20.86 -5.48
CA ALA A 77 -3.08 -19.55 -4.93
C ALA A 77 -3.37 -19.50 -3.43
N ASP A 78 -2.80 -18.49 -2.77
CA ASP A 78 -2.97 -18.22 -1.34
C ASP A 78 -3.45 -16.77 -1.14
N VAL A 79 -4.62 -16.45 -1.69
CA VAL A 79 -5.27 -15.16 -1.47
C VAL A 79 -5.73 -15.08 -0.03
N THR A 80 -5.32 -14.02 0.67
CA THR A 80 -5.72 -13.72 2.05
C THR A 80 -6.55 -12.43 2.14
N ILE A 81 -7.19 -12.23 3.30
CA ILE A 81 -7.92 -11.00 3.63
C ILE A 81 -6.94 -9.84 3.83
N ASP A 82 -5.87 -10.09 4.59
CA ASP A 82 -4.84 -9.09 4.85
C ASP A 82 -3.58 -9.44 4.08
N HIS A 83 -3.01 -8.45 3.40
CA HIS A 83 -1.67 -8.56 2.85
C HIS A 83 -0.75 -7.60 3.61
N ASP A 84 0.30 -8.13 4.22
CA ASP A 84 1.31 -7.32 4.91
C ASP A 84 2.48 -7.03 3.96
N PHE A 85 2.65 -5.74 3.66
CA PHE A 85 3.79 -5.21 2.90
C PHE A 85 4.55 -4.16 3.73
N TYR A 86 4.51 -4.29 5.07
CA TYR A 86 5.13 -3.33 5.98
C TYR A 86 6.63 -3.19 5.69
N ASP A 87 7.36 -4.30 5.62
CA ASP A 87 8.81 -4.30 5.42
C ASP A 87 9.19 -3.72 4.05
N GLU A 88 8.46 -4.10 3.00
CA GLU A 88 8.64 -3.54 1.66
C GLU A 88 8.37 -2.02 1.67
N TYR A 89 7.30 -1.58 2.31
CA TYR A 89 6.98 -0.15 2.44
C TYR A 89 8.04 0.62 3.23
N GLU A 90 8.54 0.06 4.34
CA GLU A 90 9.62 0.67 5.12
C GLU A 90 10.92 0.76 4.31
N SER A 91 11.24 -0.26 3.51
CA SER A 91 12.42 -0.27 2.64
C SER A 91 12.39 0.81 1.55
N LEU A 92 11.19 1.21 1.09
CA LEU A 92 11.02 2.27 0.10
C LEU A 92 11.19 3.69 0.68
N LYS A 93 11.27 3.84 2.02
CA LYS A 93 11.42 5.15 2.66
C LYS A 93 12.85 5.67 2.54
N ARG A 94 13.02 6.56 1.58
CA ARG A 94 14.32 7.15 1.20
C ARG A 94 14.50 8.62 1.59
N HIS A 95 13.45 9.28 2.05
CA HIS A 95 13.52 10.68 2.49
C HIS A 95 13.32 10.75 4.00
N SER A 96 14.14 11.54 4.67
CA SER A 96 14.11 11.70 6.12
C SER A 96 14.05 13.18 6.52
N TRP A 97 13.22 13.50 7.50
CA TRP A 97 13.11 14.84 8.09
C TRP A 97 13.21 14.76 9.60
N ARG A 98 13.79 15.79 10.21
CA ARG A 98 13.87 15.97 11.66
C ARG A 98 13.15 17.25 12.05
N CYS A 99 12.29 17.17 13.07
CA CYS A 99 11.69 18.35 13.67
C CYS A 99 12.77 19.19 14.37
N ASN A 100 12.78 20.50 14.11
CA ASN A 100 13.64 21.46 14.80
C ASN A 100 13.07 21.97 16.14
N GLY A 101 11.86 21.53 16.51
CA GLY A 101 11.21 21.85 17.76
C GLY A 101 11.57 20.88 18.90
N PRO A 102 10.95 21.05 20.08
CA PRO A 102 11.28 20.28 21.29
C PRO A 102 11.10 18.76 21.15
N CYS A 103 10.25 18.29 20.23
CA CYS A 103 10.02 16.85 20.06
C CYS A 103 11.19 16.12 19.38
N ALA A 104 12.05 16.84 18.64
CA ALA A 104 13.16 16.30 17.85
C ALA A 104 12.82 15.07 16.97
N GLN A 105 11.54 14.85 16.65
CA GLN A 105 11.05 13.65 15.97
C GLN A 105 11.69 13.50 14.59
N VAL A 106 12.08 12.28 14.25
CA VAL A 106 12.54 11.92 12.90
C VAL A 106 11.43 11.16 12.19
N VAL A 107 11.09 11.62 10.98
CA VAL A 107 10.05 11.01 10.13
C VAL A 107 10.69 10.59 8.81
N ARG A 108 10.44 9.34 8.41
CA ARG A 108 10.88 8.78 7.13
C ARG A 108 9.69 8.61 6.19
N ARG A 109 9.83 8.95 4.90
CA ARG A 109 8.77 8.81 3.89
C ARG A 109 9.31 8.30 2.56
N VAL A 110 8.42 7.67 1.79
CA VAL A 110 8.66 7.24 0.40
C VAL A 110 8.66 8.44 -0.54
N MET A 111 7.74 9.39 -0.33
CA MET A 111 7.60 10.59 -1.15
C MET A 111 8.38 11.75 -0.57
N ASP A 112 9.01 12.54 -1.44
CA ASP A 112 9.58 13.83 -1.09
C ASP A 112 8.48 14.85 -0.76
N ARG A 113 7.98 14.78 0.47
CA ARG A 113 6.96 15.69 0.95
C ARG A 113 7.13 15.91 2.44
N THR A 114 7.45 17.16 2.79
CA THR A 114 7.62 17.60 4.18
C THR A 114 6.44 17.11 5.04
N PRO A 115 6.71 16.44 6.17
CA PRO A 115 5.69 16.03 7.09
C PRO A 115 4.93 17.24 7.65
N TYR A 116 3.60 17.13 7.73
CA TYR A 116 2.76 18.15 8.34
C TYR A 116 1.55 17.49 9.02
N SER A 117 1.27 17.90 10.24
CA SER A 117 -0.01 17.65 10.90
C SER A 117 -0.39 18.85 11.78
N LYS A 118 -1.69 19.17 11.82
CA LYS A 118 -2.21 20.24 12.69
C LYS A 118 -2.01 19.95 14.19
N GLY A 119 -1.91 18.66 14.56
CA GLY A 119 -1.60 18.25 15.94
C GLY A 119 -0.16 18.62 16.30
N HIS A 120 0.81 18.17 15.50
CA HIS A 120 2.22 18.49 15.71
C HIS A 120 2.48 20.00 15.74
N LYS A 121 1.86 20.79 14.83
CA LYS A 121 2.06 22.24 14.83
C LYS A 121 1.53 22.90 16.11
N ARG A 122 0.46 22.38 16.71
CA ARG A 122 -0.10 22.88 17.99
C ARG A 122 0.71 22.45 19.21
N GLU A 123 1.13 21.18 19.24
CA GLU A 123 1.81 20.59 20.40
C GLU A 123 3.31 20.92 20.45
N CYS A 124 3.97 20.94 19.30
CA CYS A 124 5.42 21.13 19.21
C CYS A 124 5.82 22.50 18.65
N GLY A 125 5.02 23.09 17.75
CA GLY A 125 5.33 24.37 17.08
C GLY A 125 6.46 24.31 16.03
N GLY A 126 7.35 23.33 16.15
CA GLY A 126 8.48 23.08 15.26
C GLY A 126 8.11 22.68 13.83
N GLU A 127 9.10 22.73 12.97
CA GLU A 127 9.03 22.43 11.54
C GLU A 127 9.98 21.28 11.19
N PHE A 128 9.59 20.49 10.20
CA PHE A 128 10.37 19.34 9.75
C PHE A 128 11.40 19.77 8.71
N ILE A 129 12.67 19.75 9.11
CA ILE A 129 13.82 20.06 8.25
C ILE A 129 14.34 18.77 7.62
N LYS A 130 14.62 18.80 6.32
CA LYS A 130 15.10 17.62 5.59
C LYS A 130 16.54 17.28 6.02
N ILE A 131 16.79 16.00 6.30
CA ILE A 131 18.10 15.50 6.76
C ILE A 131 18.68 14.40 5.87
N GLN A 132 17.88 13.84 4.95
CA GLN A 132 18.35 12.83 3.99
C GLN A 132 17.56 12.92 2.69
N GLU A 133 18.30 12.85 1.58
CA GLU A 133 17.81 12.59 0.23
C GLU A 133 18.22 11.16 -0.20
N PRO A 134 17.47 10.52 -1.10
CA PRO A 134 17.99 9.37 -1.82
C PRO A 134 19.23 9.77 -2.63
N ASP A 135 20.27 8.96 -2.58
CA ASP A 135 21.33 9.01 -3.57
C ASP A 135 20.74 8.80 -4.98
N ASP A 136 21.40 9.30 -6.03
CA ASP A 136 21.01 9.08 -7.44
C ASP A 136 21.00 7.59 -7.86
N SER A 137 21.29 6.69 -6.92
CA SER A 137 21.27 5.24 -7.12
C SER A 137 19.84 4.71 -7.13
N PRO A 138 19.44 3.88 -8.12
CA PRO A 138 18.13 3.26 -8.14
C PRO A 138 17.91 2.41 -6.88
N PRO A 139 16.65 2.26 -6.41
CA PRO A 139 16.34 1.47 -5.23
C PRO A 139 16.95 0.07 -5.35
N ASN A 140 17.69 -0.31 -4.31
CA ASN A 140 18.52 -1.51 -4.30
C ASN A 140 17.63 -2.76 -4.46
N LYS A 141 17.65 -3.39 -5.64
CA LYS A 141 16.89 -4.61 -5.98
C LYS A 141 17.33 -5.86 -5.20
N ARG A 142 18.06 -5.72 -4.10
CA ARG A 142 18.69 -6.83 -3.38
C ARG A 142 18.15 -6.94 -1.96
N MET A 143 16.92 -7.44 -1.85
CA MET A 143 16.55 -8.39 -0.80
C MET A 143 15.65 -9.45 -1.43
N ARG A 144 16.26 -10.34 -2.23
CA ARG A 144 15.73 -11.70 -2.29
C ARG A 144 16.01 -12.31 -0.93
N LEU A 145 14.99 -12.37 -0.07
CA LEU A 145 15.01 -13.31 1.04
C LEU A 145 14.83 -14.69 0.41
N ASP A 146 15.94 -15.32 0.08
CA ASP A 146 15.99 -16.75 -0.19
C ASP A 146 15.79 -17.46 1.16
N GLN A 147 14.56 -17.94 1.42
CA GLN A 147 14.27 -19.14 2.22
C GLN A 147 13.03 -19.84 1.65
#